data_AF-A0A940DBJ2-F1
#
_entry.id   AF-A0A940DBJ2-F1
#
_cell.length_a   1.000
_cell.length_b   1.000
_cell.length_c   1.000
_cell.angle_alpha   90.00
_cell.angle_beta   90.00
_cell.angle_gamma   90.00
#
_symmetry.space_group_name_H-M   'P 1'
#
loop_
_entity.id
_entity.type
_entity.pdbx_description
1 polymer ?
#
loop_
_entity_poly.entity_id
_entity_poly.type
_entity_poly.pdbx_seq_one_letter_code
_entity_poly.pdbx_strand_id
1 'polypeptide(L)'
;MIESNYQREFEKIAEYYEKSGGDASRFLRRDIVSIIVSGDKVIGRNTVEGVELKAKGLENGVEIWLEVKDGIQVENPIHLCTGYLKPEGTQLVLIHTKLGKAAKANFLSHCVFPNGKEFTHRMISDIELSESAKMSYEDVHFHSKDGGVTVEAIYNAHLSEKSVFRNTFHLTKTRVGKLKVEMKVNLDKEAVAEIESKVYEKQDDYVEIIEELNLNGERSSGIAKSVVFATDSSKARIINRAYGNAPYARGHIECKEIVKGGNVNVGTIPELYVKDEKAELTHEASIGRMNVKQLETLMAKGLTENEAIELIVKGMLK
;
A
#
# COMPACT_ATOMS: atom_id res chain seq x y z
N MET A 1 -0.96 -3.52 26.46
CA MET A 1 -0.06 -2.69 27.30
C MET A 1 1.31 -2.70 26.64
N ILE A 2 1.95 -1.53 26.46
CA ILE A 2 3.31 -1.45 25.93
C ILE A 2 4.28 -1.82 27.08
N GLU A 3 5.19 -2.76 26.84
CA GLU A 3 6.24 -3.09 27.80
C GLU A 3 7.15 -1.88 28.05
N SER A 4 7.55 -1.64 29.31
CA SER A 4 8.27 -0.42 29.73
C SER A 4 9.54 -0.11 28.93
N ASN A 5 10.20 -1.13 28.37
CA ASN A 5 11.42 -0.97 27.56
C ASN A 5 11.16 -0.44 26.14
N TYR A 6 9.92 -0.53 25.62
CA TYR A 6 9.58 -0.13 24.25
C TYR A 6 8.74 1.15 24.17
N GLN A 7 8.42 1.75 25.32
CA GLN A 7 7.68 3.00 25.37
C GLN A 7 8.38 4.13 24.59
N ARG A 8 9.70 4.28 24.76
CA ARG A 8 10.50 5.29 24.03
C ARG A 8 10.54 5.06 22.53
N GLU A 9 10.51 3.79 22.12
CA GLU A 9 10.55 3.42 20.71
C GLU A 9 9.21 3.69 20.04
N PHE A 10 8.12 3.32 20.72
CA PHE A 10 6.77 3.68 20.31
C PHE A 10 6.56 5.20 20.21
N GLU A 11 6.97 5.96 21.23
CA GLU A 11 6.86 7.43 21.25
C GLU A 11 7.56 8.06 20.04
N LYS A 12 8.75 7.56 19.66
CA LYS A 12 9.46 8.03 18.48
C LYS A 12 8.75 7.66 17.18
N ILE A 13 8.26 6.43 17.04
CA ILE A 13 7.50 6.01 15.85
C ILE A 13 6.24 6.87 15.69
N ALA A 14 5.52 7.10 16.79
CA ALA A 14 4.36 7.99 16.85
C ALA A 14 4.72 9.43 16.44
N GLU A 15 5.82 9.98 16.97
CA GLU A 15 6.30 11.33 16.62
C GLU A 15 6.60 11.45 15.11
N TYR A 16 7.28 10.47 14.52
CA TYR A 16 7.58 10.47 13.08
C TYR A 16 6.32 10.35 12.22
N TYR A 17 5.34 9.58 12.68
CA TYR A 17 4.05 9.48 12.03
C TYR A 17 3.27 10.82 12.08
N GLU A 18 3.22 11.48 13.24
CA GLU A 18 2.56 12.79 13.40
C GLU A 18 3.23 13.88 12.56
N LYS A 19 4.57 13.94 12.54
CA LYS A 19 5.32 14.84 11.66
C LYS A 19 5.02 14.63 10.19
N SER A 20 4.59 13.43 9.83
CA SER A 20 4.21 13.08 8.47
C SER A 20 2.72 13.35 8.18
N GLY A 21 2.01 14.02 9.09
CA GLY A 21 0.59 14.40 8.95
C GLY A 21 -0.39 13.35 9.47
N GLY A 22 0.08 12.38 10.23
CA GLY A 22 -0.72 11.38 10.93
C GLY A 22 -1.27 11.86 12.28
N ASP A 23 -2.24 11.13 12.85
CA ASP A 23 -2.79 11.35 14.19
C ASP A 23 -2.47 10.15 15.11
N ALA A 24 -1.40 10.24 15.90
CA ALA A 24 -0.97 9.13 16.75
C ALA A 24 -1.81 8.98 18.02
N SER A 25 -2.67 9.95 18.35
CA SER A 25 -3.57 9.89 19.52
C SER A 25 -4.51 8.67 19.46
N ARG A 26 -4.71 8.13 18.26
CA ARG A 26 -5.57 6.97 18.00
C ARG A 26 -4.89 5.63 18.26
N PHE A 27 -3.56 5.56 18.33
CA PHE A 27 -2.81 4.30 18.38
C PHE A 27 -3.09 3.46 19.64
N LEU A 28 -3.46 4.13 20.74
CA LEU A 28 -3.69 3.51 22.06
C LEU A 28 -5.16 3.50 22.48
N ARG A 29 -6.06 3.83 21.55
CA ARG A 29 -7.50 3.71 21.79
C ARG A 29 -7.86 2.25 22.05
N ARG A 30 -8.67 2.01 23.08
CA ARG A 30 -9.10 0.65 23.46
C ARG A 30 -10.23 0.11 22.58
N ASP A 31 -10.89 0.98 21.83
CA ASP A 31 -12.02 0.67 20.94
C ASP A 31 -11.59 0.44 19.48
N ILE A 32 -10.28 0.24 19.25
CA ILE A 32 -9.74 -0.12 17.93
C ILE A 32 -8.94 -1.42 18.02
N VAL A 33 -8.89 -2.18 16.93
CA VAL A 33 -7.90 -3.25 16.80
C VAL A 33 -6.58 -2.59 16.41
N SER A 34 -5.49 -2.90 17.11
CA SER A 34 -4.18 -2.38 16.75
C SER A 34 -3.07 -3.38 17.02
N ILE A 35 -2.04 -3.35 16.18
CA ILE A 35 -0.76 -4.02 16.44
C ILE A 35 0.37 -3.05 16.12
N ILE A 36 1.39 -3.05 16.96
CA ILE A 36 2.57 -2.21 16.81
C ILE A 36 3.78 -3.13 16.86
N VAL A 37 4.55 -3.10 15.78
CA VAL A 37 5.75 -3.89 15.57
C VAL A 37 6.95 -2.95 15.49
N SER A 38 7.97 -3.20 16.31
CA SER A 38 9.30 -2.60 16.11
C SER A 38 10.35 -3.67 15.86
N GLY A 39 11.00 -3.60 14.69
CA GLY A 39 11.92 -4.64 14.24
C GLY A 39 11.25 -6.01 14.24
N ASP A 40 11.78 -6.92 15.05
CA ASP A 40 11.33 -8.31 15.22
C ASP A 40 10.30 -8.49 16.35
N LYS A 41 9.78 -7.41 16.95
CA LYS A 41 9.00 -7.48 18.19
C LYS A 41 7.65 -6.79 18.11
N VAL A 42 6.64 -7.45 18.67
CA VAL A 42 5.32 -6.84 18.92
C VAL A 42 5.38 -6.09 20.24
N ILE A 43 5.35 -4.76 20.18
CA ILE A 43 5.47 -3.88 21.35
C ILE A 43 4.12 -3.39 21.86
N GLY A 44 3.06 -3.54 21.06
CA GLY A 44 1.70 -3.20 21.45
C GLY A 44 0.68 -4.00 20.65
N ARG A 45 -0.39 -4.41 21.31
CA ARG A 45 -1.55 -5.01 20.66
C ARG A 45 -2.84 -4.70 21.42
N ASN A 46 -3.92 -4.52 20.68
CA ASN A 46 -5.28 -4.40 21.18
C ASN A 46 -6.25 -5.10 20.21
N THR A 47 -7.36 -5.62 20.73
CA THR A 47 -8.42 -6.19 19.92
C THR A 47 -9.79 -5.78 20.47
N VAL A 48 -10.83 -6.02 19.67
CA VAL A 48 -12.23 -5.82 20.03
C VAL A 48 -13.00 -7.12 19.88
N GLU A 49 -14.22 -7.16 20.40
CA GLU A 49 -15.10 -8.32 20.23
C GLU A 49 -15.29 -8.68 18.75
N GLY A 50 -15.25 -9.98 18.43
CA GLY A 50 -15.41 -10.45 17.06
C GLY A 50 -14.14 -10.39 16.20
N VAL A 51 -13.02 -9.85 16.72
CA VAL A 51 -11.73 -9.84 16.03
C VAL A 51 -10.68 -10.62 16.83
N GLU A 52 -10.06 -11.61 16.20
CA GLU A 52 -8.91 -12.33 16.75
C GLU A 52 -7.61 -11.80 16.16
N LEU A 53 -6.63 -11.52 17.02
CA LEU A 53 -5.31 -11.04 16.64
C LEU A 53 -4.25 -11.84 17.39
N LYS A 54 -3.49 -12.64 16.66
CA LYS A 54 -2.37 -13.45 17.16
C LYS A 54 -1.10 -12.98 16.48
N ALA A 55 0.01 -13.02 17.20
CA ALA A 55 1.30 -12.67 16.62
C ALA A 55 2.43 -13.48 17.27
N LYS A 56 3.47 -13.75 16.50
CA LYS A 56 4.65 -14.52 16.88
C LYS A 56 5.91 -13.80 16.38
N GLY A 57 6.95 -13.74 17.20
CA GLY A 57 8.26 -13.25 16.77
C GLY A 57 8.99 -14.25 15.89
N LEU A 58 9.73 -13.74 14.91
CA LEU A 58 10.67 -14.45 14.05
C LEU A 58 12.08 -13.92 14.32
N GLU A 59 13.11 -14.54 13.72
CA GLU A 59 14.50 -14.12 13.90
C GLU A 59 14.74 -12.64 13.49
N ASN A 60 14.08 -12.20 12.42
CA ASN A 60 14.23 -10.87 11.85
C ASN A 60 12.87 -10.23 11.57
N GLY A 61 11.84 -10.53 12.36
CA GLY A 61 10.49 -10.18 11.95
C GLY A 61 9.38 -10.66 12.86
N VAL A 62 8.14 -10.59 12.36
CA VAL A 62 6.96 -11.10 13.04
C VAL A 62 6.02 -11.78 12.04
N GLU A 63 5.25 -12.74 12.55
CA GLU A 63 4.13 -13.35 11.85
C GLU A 63 2.84 -13.01 12.60
N ILE A 64 1.84 -12.51 11.88
CA ILE A 64 0.59 -11.97 12.41
C ILE A 64 -0.57 -12.73 11.77
N TRP A 65 -1.52 -13.19 12.58
CA TRP A 65 -2.79 -13.74 12.14
C TRP A 65 -3.92 -12.86 12.65
N LEU A 66 -4.75 -12.40 11.73
CA LEU A 66 -5.89 -11.55 12.01
C LEU A 66 -7.15 -12.15 11.39
N GLU A 67 -8.14 -12.42 12.22
CA GLU A 67 -9.43 -12.99 11.79
C GLU A 67 -10.58 -12.12 12.29
N VAL A 68 -11.42 -11.66 11.36
CA VAL A 68 -12.69 -10.98 11.67
C VAL A 68 -13.81 -12.00 11.48
N LYS A 69 -14.59 -12.27 12.53
CA LYS A 69 -15.65 -13.29 12.50
C LYS A 69 -16.81 -12.90 11.58
N ASP A 70 -17.60 -13.89 11.20
CA ASP A 70 -18.79 -13.72 10.36
C ASP A 70 -19.72 -12.61 10.86
N GLY A 71 -20.21 -11.79 9.93
CA GLY A 71 -21.15 -10.69 10.17
C GLY A 71 -20.56 -9.47 10.90
N ILE A 72 -19.36 -9.57 11.47
CA ILE A 72 -18.76 -8.48 12.25
C ILE A 72 -18.47 -7.26 11.36
N GLN A 73 -18.97 -6.11 11.78
CA GLN A 73 -18.68 -4.81 11.18
C GLN A 73 -17.71 -4.06 12.10
N VAL A 74 -16.44 -3.98 11.71
CA VAL A 74 -15.46 -3.19 12.47
C VAL A 74 -15.63 -1.72 12.07
N GLU A 75 -16.17 -0.91 13.00
CA GLU A 75 -16.47 0.51 12.74
C GLU A 75 -15.20 1.34 12.56
N ASN A 76 -14.21 1.14 13.43
CA ASN A 76 -12.94 1.84 13.40
C ASN A 76 -11.90 1.07 12.55
N PRO A 77 -10.99 1.77 11.84
CA PRO A 77 -9.91 1.09 11.14
C PRO A 77 -9.04 0.25 12.07
N ILE A 78 -8.71 -0.96 11.63
CA ILE A 78 -7.69 -1.80 12.23
C ILE A 78 -6.33 -1.22 11.89
N HIS A 79 -5.53 -0.88 12.90
CA HIS A 79 -4.27 -0.20 12.70
C HIS A 79 -3.08 -1.18 12.80
N LEU A 80 -2.32 -1.29 11.71
CA LEU A 80 -1.12 -2.12 11.62
C LEU A 80 0.12 -1.22 11.53
N CYS A 81 0.76 -0.96 12.66
CA CYS A 81 1.98 -0.14 12.69
C CYS A 81 3.22 -1.03 12.64
N THR A 82 4.09 -0.83 11.67
CA THR A 82 5.41 -1.44 11.60
C THR A 82 6.47 -0.36 11.55
N GLY A 83 7.57 -0.56 12.26
CA GLY A 83 8.67 0.38 12.24
C GLY A 83 9.96 -0.22 12.73
N TYR A 84 11.05 0.53 12.60
CA TYR A 84 12.30 0.23 13.27
C TYR A 84 13.19 1.46 13.31
N LEU A 85 13.81 1.71 14.47
CA LEU A 85 14.64 2.91 14.66
C LEU A 85 16.12 2.67 14.33
N LYS A 86 16.57 1.43 14.17
CA LYS A 86 17.97 1.17 13.82
C LYS A 86 18.21 1.46 12.33
N PRO A 87 19.41 1.92 11.97
CA PRO A 87 19.72 2.30 10.58
C PRO A 87 19.90 1.11 9.63
N GLU A 88 20.19 -0.07 10.17
CA GLU A 88 20.59 -1.25 9.42
C GLU A 88 19.79 -2.47 9.88
N GLY A 89 19.56 -3.40 8.96
CA GLY A 89 18.98 -4.71 9.27
C GLY A 89 17.88 -5.12 8.29
N THR A 90 17.14 -6.16 8.67
CA THR A 90 16.00 -6.65 7.90
C THR A 90 14.82 -6.85 8.83
N GLN A 91 13.64 -6.45 8.38
CA GLN A 91 12.36 -6.74 9.01
C GLN A 91 11.49 -7.53 8.04
N LEU A 92 11.15 -8.75 8.42
CA LEU A 92 10.16 -9.59 7.74
C LEU A 92 8.82 -9.51 8.47
N VAL A 93 7.75 -9.14 7.78
CA VAL A 93 6.40 -9.11 8.34
C VAL A 93 5.52 -10.03 7.51
N LEU A 94 5.09 -11.13 8.10
CA LEU A 94 4.14 -12.05 7.50
C LEU A 94 2.76 -11.76 8.10
N ILE A 95 1.77 -11.50 7.26
CA ILE A 95 0.42 -11.14 7.69
C ILE A 95 -0.57 -12.09 7.03
N HIS A 96 -1.36 -12.79 7.84
CA HIS A 96 -2.44 -13.65 7.41
C HIS A 96 -3.76 -13.01 7.85
N THR A 97 -4.53 -12.51 6.89
CA THR A 97 -5.80 -11.81 7.14
C THR A 97 -6.97 -12.61 6.62
N LYS A 98 -7.96 -12.87 7.46
CA LYS A 98 -9.21 -13.51 7.08
C LYS A 98 -10.41 -12.69 7.53
N LEU A 99 -11.31 -12.38 6.61
CA LEU A 99 -12.63 -11.84 6.95
C LEU A 99 -13.70 -12.90 6.68
N GLY A 100 -14.48 -13.18 7.71
CA GLY A 100 -15.62 -14.08 7.68
C GLY A 100 -16.77 -13.58 6.79
N LYS A 101 -17.77 -14.42 6.59
CA LYS A 101 -18.91 -14.13 5.71
C LYS A 101 -19.59 -12.82 6.11
N ALA A 102 -19.84 -11.94 5.14
CA ALA A 102 -20.46 -10.63 5.34
C ALA A 102 -19.75 -9.72 6.37
N ALA A 103 -18.51 -10.02 6.77
CA ALA A 103 -17.72 -9.18 7.65
C ALA A 103 -17.21 -7.93 6.91
N LYS A 104 -16.94 -6.86 7.65
CA LYS A 104 -16.35 -5.64 7.12
C LYS A 104 -15.25 -5.13 8.03
N ALA A 105 -14.12 -4.78 7.46
CA ALA A 105 -13.05 -4.09 8.18
C ALA A 105 -12.29 -3.15 7.25
N ASN A 106 -11.86 -2.01 7.79
CA ASN A 106 -10.94 -1.11 7.12
C ASN A 106 -9.59 -1.24 7.82
N PHE A 107 -8.51 -1.27 7.07
CA PHE A 107 -7.15 -1.37 7.57
C PHE A 107 -6.40 -0.10 7.22
N LEU A 108 -5.59 0.34 8.16
CA LEU A 108 -4.64 1.41 7.97
C LEU A 108 -3.29 0.87 8.44
N SER A 109 -2.33 0.78 7.54
CA SER A 109 -0.96 0.39 7.84
C SER A 109 -0.03 1.58 7.76
N HIS A 110 0.86 1.67 8.74
CA HIS A 110 1.90 2.69 8.79
C HIS A 110 3.26 2.01 8.93
N CYS A 111 4.13 2.23 7.96
CA CYS A 111 5.47 1.65 7.89
C CYS A 111 6.51 2.77 8.08
N VAL A 112 7.20 2.81 9.22
CA VAL A 112 8.01 3.95 9.68
C VAL A 112 9.47 3.58 9.91
N PHE A 113 10.37 3.99 9.00
CA PHE A 113 11.81 3.68 9.01
C PHE A 113 12.67 4.95 8.91
N PRO A 114 12.68 5.79 9.95
CA PRO A 114 13.20 7.16 9.87
C PRO A 114 14.72 7.26 9.76
N ASN A 115 15.44 6.22 10.18
CA ASN A 115 16.91 6.19 10.22
C ASN A 115 17.52 5.21 9.22
N GLY A 116 16.72 4.58 8.35
CA GLY A 116 17.18 3.53 7.45
C GLY A 116 18.28 4.00 6.49
N LYS A 117 19.41 3.29 6.50
CA LYS A 117 20.59 3.50 5.65
C LYS A 117 20.93 2.26 4.83
N GLU A 118 20.84 1.08 5.45
CA GLU A 118 20.93 -0.23 4.79
C GLU A 118 19.88 -1.14 5.44
N PHE A 119 18.61 -0.79 5.22
CA PHE A 119 17.49 -1.46 5.87
C PHE A 119 16.52 -2.04 4.86
N THR A 120 16.16 -3.31 5.03
CA THR A 120 15.16 -3.98 4.20
C THR A 120 13.91 -4.25 5.01
N HIS A 121 12.78 -3.71 4.58
CA HIS A 121 11.46 -4.09 5.06
C HIS A 121 10.78 -4.96 4.00
N ARG A 122 10.50 -6.21 4.35
CA ARG A 122 9.78 -7.14 3.49
C ARG A 122 8.49 -7.55 4.17
N MET A 123 7.37 -7.22 3.54
CA MET A 123 6.03 -7.57 3.99
C MET A 123 5.38 -8.51 2.98
N ILE A 124 4.82 -9.61 3.49
CA ILE A 124 4.00 -10.54 2.72
C ILE A 124 2.65 -10.65 3.43
N SER A 125 1.59 -10.22 2.75
CA SER A 125 0.22 -10.23 3.26
C SER A 125 -0.65 -11.16 2.43
N ASP A 126 -1.06 -12.28 3.03
CA ASP A 126 -2.05 -13.20 2.49
C ASP A 126 -3.44 -12.82 3.02
N ILE A 127 -4.39 -12.59 2.12
CA ILE A 127 -5.71 -12.03 2.41
C ILE A 127 -6.80 -12.95 1.85
N GLU A 128 -7.68 -13.43 2.73
CA GLU A 128 -8.85 -14.24 2.39
C GLU A 128 -10.14 -13.50 2.77
N LEU A 129 -10.93 -13.10 1.77
CA LEU A 129 -12.26 -12.53 2.00
C LEU A 129 -13.32 -13.57 1.67
N SER A 130 -14.11 -13.94 2.68
CA SER A 130 -15.25 -14.83 2.52
C SER A 130 -16.40 -14.16 1.77
N GLU A 131 -17.44 -14.92 1.45
CA GLU A 131 -18.62 -14.44 0.72
C GLU A 131 -19.16 -13.12 1.28
N SER A 132 -19.37 -12.14 0.40
CA SER A 132 -19.91 -10.81 0.73
C SER A 132 -19.08 -9.99 1.75
N ALA A 133 -17.86 -10.43 2.11
CA ALA A 133 -16.98 -9.67 2.99
C ALA A 133 -16.42 -8.42 2.29
N LYS A 134 -16.13 -7.37 3.06
CA LYS A 134 -15.66 -6.09 2.53
C LYS A 134 -14.42 -5.60 3.28
N MET A 135 -13.34 -5.38 2.56
CA MET A 135 -12.09 -4.89 3.11
C MET A 135 -11.59 -3.66 2.35
N SER A 136 -11.18 -2.63 3.08
CA SER A 136 -10.27 -1.61 2.55
C SER A 136 -8.93 -1.70 3.27
N TYR A 137 -7.84 -1.44 2.58
CA TYR A 137 -6.49 -1.42 3.13
C TYR A 137 -5.76 -0.20 2.59
N GLU A 138 -5.26 0.65 3.47
CA GLU A 138 -4.43 1.79 3.13
C GLU A 138 -3.05 1.55 3.74
N ASP A 139 -2.03 1.38 2.91
CA ASP A 139 -0.64 1.21 3.32
C ASP A 139 0.14 2.49 3.10
N VAL A 140 0.69 3.08 4.16
CA VAL A 140 1.36 4.36 4.10
C VAL A 140 2.78 4.25 4.63
N HIS A 141 3.73 4.58 3.77
CA HIS A 141 5.16 4.46 4.02
C HIS A 141 5.83 5.80 4.32
N PHE A 142 6.70 5.78 5.34
CA PHE A 142 7.50 6.91 5.80
C PHE A 142 8.92 6.47 6.12
N HIS A 143 9.89 7.00 5.38
CA HIS A 143 11.29 6.57 5.45
C HIS A 143 12.23 7.74 5.76
N SER A 144 13.53 7.42 5.88
CA SER A 144 14.60 8.40 5.92
C SER A 144 14.66 9.22 4.62
N LYS A 145 15.38 10.35 4.66
CA LYS A 145 15.66 11.17 3.47
C LYS A 145 16.86 10.65 2.66
N ASP A 146 17.60 9.68 3.20
CA ASP A 146 18.89 9.21 2.68
C ASP A 146 18.71 8.17 1.56
N GLY A 147 17.52 7.59 1.45
CA GLY A 147 17.20 6.57 0.47
C GLY A 147 17.83 5.19 0.71
N GLY A 148 18.21 4.91 1.96
CA GLY A 148 18.82 3.64 2.36
C GLY A 148 17.84 2.51 2.67
N VAL A 149 16.56 2.67 2.32
CA VAL A 149 15.51 1.69 2.63
C VAL A 149 15.14 0.90 1.36
N THR A 150 15.12 -0.42 1.48
CA THR A 150 14.50 -1.32 0.50
C THR A 150 13.15 -1.78 1.05
N VAL A 151 12.08 -1.59 0.28
CA VAL A 151 10.74 -2.06 0.60
C VAL A 151 10.31 -3.12 -0.42
N GLU A 152 9.88 -4.27 0.07
CA GLU A 152 9.18 -5.30 -0.71
C GLU A 152 7.82 -5.55 -0.07
N ALA A 153 6.74 -5.00 -0.65
CA ALA A 153 5.37 -5.17 -0.19
C ALA A 153 4.61 -6.09 -1.14
N ILE A 154 4.29 -7.31 -0.68
CA ILE A 154 3.61 -8.35 -1.47
C ILE A 154 2.24 -8.62 -0.87
N TYR A 155 1.19 -8.46 -1.64
CA TYR A 155 -0.19 -8.74 -1.26
C TYR A 155 -0.76 -9.85 -2.15
N ASN A 156 -1.19 -10.94 -1.54
CA ASN A 156 -1.90 -12.02 -2.21
C ASN A 156 -3.33 -12.06 -1.69
N ALA A 157 -4.30 -11.64 -2.49
CA ALA A 157 -5.70 -11.61 -2.10
C ALA A 157 -6.53 -12.66 -2.85
N HIS A 158 -7.38 -13.36 -2.12
CA HIS A 158 -8.44 -14.22 -2.64
C HIS A 158 -9.81 -13.71 -2.20
N LEU A 159 -10.67 -13.44 -3.17
CA LEU A 159 -11.97 -12.81 -2.99
C LEU A 159 -13.07 -13.80 -3.37
N SER A 160 -13.76 -14.34 -2.36
CA SER A 160 -14.93 -15.21 -2.59
C SER A 160 -16.13 -14.42 -3.13
N GLU A 161 -17.20 -15.15 -3.46
CA GLU A 161 -18.39 -14.59 -4.13
C GLU A 161 -18.89 -13.29 -3.47
N LYS A 162 -19.14 -12.25 -4.29
CA LYS A 162 -19.66 -10.94 -3.88
C LYS A 162 -18.80 -10.17 -2.87
N SER A 163 -17.57 -10.61 -2.57
CA SER A 163 -16.66 -9.86 -1.71
C SER A 163 -16.11 -8.62 -2.40
N VAL A 164 -15.67 -7.64 -1.60
CA VAL A 164 -15.15 -6.35 -2.11
C VAL A 164 -13.82 -6.05 -1.43
N PHE A 165 -12.80 -5.76 -2.22
CA PHE A 165 -11.48 -5.38 -1.74
C PHE A 165 -11.02 -4.08 -2.35
N ARG A 166 -10.51 -3.19 -1.50
CA ARG A 166 -9.78 -1.99 -1.93
C ARG A 166 -8.42 -1.97 -1.26
N ASN A 167 -7.36 -1.83 -2.02
CA ASN A 167 -6.01 -1.67 -1.49
C ASN A 167 -5.36 -0.43 -2.09
N THR A 168 -4.76 0.41 -1.25
CA THR A 168 -4.04 1.60 -1.70
C THR A 168 -2.69 1.67 -1.02
N PHE A 169 -1.62 1.67 -1.81
CA PHE A 169 -0.26 1.85 -1.34
C PHE A 169 0.20 3.30 -1.57
N HIS A 170 0.76 3.92 -0.54
CA HIS A 170 1.23 5.29 -0.55
C HIS A 170 2.70 5.40 -0.13
N LEU A 171 3.53 5.89 -1.04
CA LEU A 171 4.84 6.45 -0.74
C LEU A 171 4.97 7.81 -1.43
N THR A 172 4.39 8.84 -0.83
CA THR A 172 4.20 10.14 -1.51
C THR A 172 4.94 11.30 -0.86
N LYS A 173 5.42 11.12 0.38
CA LYS A 173 6.01 12.18 1.21
C LYS A 173 7.53 12.04 1.33
N THR A 174 8.01 10.83 1.60
CA THR A 174 9.44 10.50 1.69
C THR A 174 9.89 9.75 0.44
N ARG A 175 11.21 9.60 0.28
CA ARG A 175 11.78 8.74 -0.76
C ARG A 175 12.04 7.33 -0.20
N VAL A 176 12.53 6.44 -1.04
CA VAL A 176 13.00 5.10 -0.66
C VAL A 176 14.42 4.96 -1.20
N GLY A 177 14.94 3.76 -1.41
CA GLY A 177 16.02 3.53 -2.36
C GLY A 177 15.59 2.52 -3.41
N LYS A 178 14.99 1.43 -2.95
CA LYS A 178 14.38 0.40 -3.80
C LYS A 178 12.98 0.08 -3.28
N LEU A 179 12.00 0.12 -4.16
CA LEU A 179 10.63 -0.26 -3.85
C LEU A 179 10.19 -1.36 -4.81
N LYS A 180 9.63 -2.42 -4.27
CA LYS A 180 8.82 -3.38 -5.00
C LYS A 180 7.46 -3.47 -4.34
N VAL A 181 6.41 -3.16 -5.09
CA VAL A 181 5.01 -3.39 -4.69
C VAL A 181 4.45 -4.46 -5.62
N GLU A 182 3.91 -5.52 -5.06
CA GLU A 182 3.29 -6.61 -5.81
C GLU A 182 1.90 -6.89 -5.24
N MET A 183 0.84 -6.59 -5.99
CA MET A 183 -0.55 -6.84 -5.62
C MET A 183 -1.16 -7.86 -6.57
N LYS A 184 -1.45 -9.06 -6.08
CA LYS A 184 -2.12 -10.12 -6.83
C LYS A 184 -3.48 -10.39 -6.24
N VAL A 185 -4.52 -10.30 -7.07
CA VAL A 185 -5.91 -10.45 -6.62
C VAL A 185 -6.62 -11.49 -7.47
N ASN A 186 -7.17 -12.52 -6.82
CA ASN A 186 -8.03 -13.53 -7.43
C ASN A 186 -9.48 -13.24 -7.08
N LEU A 187 -10.34 -13.09 -8.10
CA LEU A 187 -11.74 -12.71 -7.96
C LEU A 187 -12.67 -13.84 -8.37
N ASP A 188 -13.45 -14.34 -7.42
CA ASP A 188 -14.55 -15.26 -7.68
C ASP A 188 -15.80 -14.52 -8.18
N LYS A 189 -16.91 -15.24 -8.30
CA LYS A 189 -18.17 -14.75 -8.88
C LYS A 189 -18.63 -13.44 -8.24
N GLU A 190 -18.93 -12.44 -9.05
CA GLU A 190 -19.43 -11.13 -8.60
C GLU A 190 -18.50 -10.41 -7.60
N ALA A 191 -17.26 -10.87 -7.40
CA ALA A 191 -16.30 -10.20 -6.53
C ALA A 191 -15.74 -8.94 -7.19
N VAL A 192 -15.39 -7.95 -6.37
CA VAL A 192 -14.95 -6.63 -6.83
C VAL A 192 -13.62 -6.25 -6.19
N ALA A 193 -12.64 -5.80 -6.99
CA ALA A 193 -11.38 -5.29 -6.50
C ALA A 193 -11.03 -3.90 -7.06
N GLU A 194 -10.39 -3.07 -6.24
CA GLU A 194 -9.71 -1.85 -6.66
C GLU A 194 -8.34 -1.83 -5.98
N ILE A 195 -7.27 -1.91 -6.75
CA ILE A 195 -5.90 -1.82 -6.25
C ILE A 195 -5.24 -0.56 -6.83
N GLU A 196 -4.56 0.20 -5.97
CA GLU A 196 -3.95 1.46 -6.35
C GLU A 196 -2.56 1.63 -5.73
N SER A 197 -1.57 2.01 -6.53
CA SER A 197 -0.23 2.37 -6.08
C SER A 197 0.07 3.83 -6.40
N LYS A 198 0.38 4.64 -5.37
CA LYS A 198 0.73 6.06 -5.46
C LYS A 198 2.14 6.29 -4.95
N VAL A 199 3.06 6.63 -5.86
CA VAL A 199 4.50 6.76 -5.54
C VAL A 199 5.07 8.08 -6.04
N TYR A 200 5.78 8.80 -5.17
CA TYR A 200 6.65 9.91 -5.53
C TYR A 200 8.11 9.47 -5.33
N GLU A 201 8.75 9.03 -6.41
CA GLU A 201 10.15 8.63 -6.43
C GLU A 201 11.07 9.82 -6.74
N LYS A 202 12.23 9.85 -6.08
CA LYS A 202 13.17 10.99 -6.13
C LYS A 202 14.62 10.52 -6.24
N GLN A 203 15.50 11.42 -6.63
CA GLN A 203 16.96 11.20 -6.68
C GLN A 203 17.32 9.94 -7.46
N ASP A 204 17.84 8.91 -6.81
CA ASP A 204 18.28 7.64 -7.39
C ASP A 204 17.38 6.45 -7.02
N ASP A 205 16.12 6.72 -6.62
CA ASP A 205 15.11 5.70 -6.35
C ASP A 205 14.93 4.74 -7.54
N TYR A 206 14.72 3.46 -7.23
CA TYR A 206 14.22 2.46 -8.16
C TYR A 206 12.87 1.90 -7.68
N VAL A 207 11.83 2.02 -8.50
CA VAL A 207 10.48 1.56 -8.20
C VAL A 207 10.05 0.46 -9.17
N GLU A 208 9.61 -0.67 -8.63
CA GLU A 208 8.91 -1.71 -9.38
C GLU A 208 7.50 -1.88 -8.82
N ILE A 209 6.49 -1.76 -9.67
CA ILE A 209 5.08 -1.98 -9.31
C ILE A 209 4.55 -3.12 -10.18
N ILE A 210 3.97 -4.13 -9.55
CA ILE A 210 3.35 -5.27 -10.19
C ILE A 210 1.93 -5.39 -9.68
N GLU A 211 0.95 -5.19 -10.55
CA GLU A 211 -0.47 -5.26 -10.19
C GLU A 211 -1.15 -6.28 -11.10
N GLU A 212 -1.82 -7.27 -10.50
CA GLU A 212 -2.42 -8.38 -11.24
C GLU A 212 -3.84 -8.67 -10.78
N LEU A 213 -4.77 -8.62 -11.74
CA LEU A 213 -6.17 -8.96 -11.57
C LEU A 213 -6.48 -10.28 -12.28
N ASN A 214 -6.83 -11.31 -11.50
CA ASN A 214 -7.30 -12.60 -12.00
C ASN A 214 -8.83 -12.68 -11.85
N LEU A 215 -9.56 -12.31 -12.91
CA LEU A 215 -11.02 -12.25 -12.95
C LEU A 215 -11.59 -13.64 -13.27
N ASN A 216 -11.59 -14.52 -12.25
CA ASN A 216 -11.86 -15.96 -12.39
C ASN A 216 -13.35 -16.32 -12.31
N GLY A 217 -14.18 -15.46 -11.72
CA GLY A 217 -15.61 -15.69 -11.57
C GLY A 217 -16.49 -14.89 -12.54
N GLU A 218 -17.66 -15.44 -12.85
CA GLU A 218 -18.68 -14.74 -13.64
C GLU A 218 -18.99 -13.36 -13.02
N ARG A 219 -19.03 -12.32 -13.85
CA ARG A 219 -19.30 -10.92 -13.44
C ARG A 219 -18.35 -10.36 -12.37
N SER A 220 -17.17 -10.97 -12.18
CA SER A 220 -16.12 -10.35 -11.37
C SER A 220 -15.65 -9.05 -12.02
N SER A 221 -15.25 -8.06 -11.22
CA SER A 221 -14.76 -6.80 -11.75
C SER A 221 -13.58 -6.22 -10.98
N GLY A 222 -12.58 -5.70 -11.68
CA GLY A 222 -11.36 -5.22 -11.07
C GLY A 222 -10.85 -3.93 -11.72
N ILE A 223 -10.26 -3.05 -10.90
CA ILE A 223 -9.50 -1.89 -11.36
C ILE A 223 -8.10 -1.93 -10.75
N ALA A 224 -7.08 -1.76 -11.57
CA ALA A 224 -5.70 -1.57 -11.14
C ALA A 224 -5.22 -0.17 -11.56
N LYS A 225 -4.77 0.63 -10.60
CA LYS A 225 -4.34 2.01 -10.81
C LYS A 225 -2.91 2.20 -10.35
N SER A 226 -2.09 2.79 -11.20
CA SER A 226 -0.74 3.19 -10.82
C SER A 226 -0.50 4.65 -11.13
N VAL A 227 -0.04 5.40 -10.14
CA VAL A 227 0.28 6.81 -10.26
C VAL A 227 1.69 7.05 -9.74
N VAL A 228 2.63 7.33 -10.65
CA VAL A 228 4.04 7.55 -10.30
C VAL A 228 4.46 8.96 -10.70
N PHE A 229 5.02 9.70 -9.76
CA PHE A 229 5.73 10.95 -10.04
C PHE A 229 7.23 10.70 -9.88
N ALA A 230 7.97 10.82 -10.97
CA ALA A 230 9.39 10.48 -11.05
C ALA A 230 10.24 11.73 -11.27
N THR A 231 11.17 12.00 -10.34
CA THR A 231 12.09 13.15 -10.45
C THR A 231 13.56 12.77 -10.50
N ASP A 232 14.38 13.76 -10.87
CA ASP A 232 15.84 13.71 -10.79
C ASP A 232 16.47 12.67 -11.74
N SER A 233 16.88 11.52 -11.20
CA SER A 233 17.49 10.39 -11.91
C SER A 233 16.84 9.04 -11.56
N SER A 234 15.61 9.10 -11.02
CA SER A 234 14.85 7.93 -10.57
C SER A 234 14.40 7.06 -11.74
N LYS A 235 14.07 5.80 -11.43
CA LYS A 235 13.67 4.81 -12.42
C LYS A 235 12.48 4.00 -11.93
N ALA A 236 11.44 3.93 -12.75
CA ALA A 236 10.28 3.08 -12.47
C ALA A 236 10.01 2.06 -13.57
N ARG A 237 9.59 0.87 -13.14
CA ARG A 237 9.06 -0.20 -13.97
C ARG A 237 7.71 -0.62 -13.43
N ILE A 238 6.66 -0.34 -14.19
CA ILE A 238 5.28 -0.67 -13.84
C ILE A 238 4.84 -1.84 -14.73
N ILE A 239 4.29 -2.88 -14.14
CA ILE A 239 3.74 -4.05 -14.82
C ILE A 239 2.31 -4.25 -14.33
N ASN A 240 1.34 -4.10 -15.23
CA ASN A 240 -0.07 -4.32 -14.90
C ASN A 240 -0.60 -5.49 -15.72
N ARG A 241 -1.27 -6.42 -15.06
CA ARG A 241 -1.80 -7.64 -15.64
C ARG A 241 -3.28 -7.78 -15.36
N ALA A 242 -4.04 -8.13 -16.39
CA ALA A 242 -5.44 -8.50 -16.20
C ALA A 242 -5.78 -9.74 -17.02
N TYR A 243 -6.42 -10.70 -16.36
CA TYR A 243 -6.88 -11.95 -16.94
C TYR A 243 -8.41 -12.03 -16.84
N GLY A 244 -9.10 -11.82 -17.97
CA GLY A 244 -10.54 -11.98 -18.09
C GLY A 244 -10.89 -13.43 -18.36
N ASN A 245 -11.04 -14.23 -17.29
CA ASN A 245 -11.14 -15.69 -17.39
C ASN A 245 -12.59 -16.22 -17.36
N ALA A 246 -13.59 -15.37 -17.16
CA ALA A 246 -14.98 -15.79 -16.96
C ALA A 246 -16.01 -14.88 -17.64
N PRO A 247 -17.24 -15.37 -17.87
CA PRO A 247 -18.28 -14.60 -18.55
C PRO A 247 -18.60 -13.28 -17.86
N TYR A 248 -18.70 -12.20 -18.65
CA TYR A 248 -19.04 -10.86 -18.18
C TYR A 248 -18.06 -10.30 -17.12
N ALA A 249 -16.87 -10.88 -17.00
CA ALA A 249 -15.78 -10.32 -16.21
C ALA A 249 -15.33 -8.99 -16.82
N ARG A 250 -15.06 -7.98 -15.97
CA ARG A 250 -14.64 -6.64 -16.42
C ARG A 250 -13.39 -6.15 -15.71
N GLY A 251 -12.36 -5.81 -16.46
CA GLY A 251 -11.12 -5.26 -15.93
C GLY A 251 -10.79 -3.90 -16.53
N HIS A 252 -10.24 -3.01 -15.70
CA HIS A 252 -9.67 -1.74 -16.16
C HIS A 252 -8.30 -1.53 -15.55
N ILE A 253 -7.34 -1.09 -16.37
CA ILE A 253 -6.01 -0.68 -15.93
C ILE A 253 -5.86 0.81 -16.25
N GLU A 254 -5.45 1.59 -15.26
CA GLU A 254 -5.18 3.03 -15.39
C GLU A 254 -3.75 3.34 -14.91
N CYS A 255 -2.91 3.81 -15.83
CA CYS A 255 -1.51 4.16 -15.55
C CYS A 255 -1.27 5.65 -15.81
N LYS A 256 -0.70 6.33 -14.82
CA LYS A 256 -0.44 7.77 -14.87
C LYS A 256 0.92 8.10 -14.30
N GLU A 257 1.88 8.25 -15.19
CA GLU A 257 3.26 8.55 -14.83
C GLU A 257 3.65 9.97 -15.29
N ILE A 258 4.24 10.72 -14.38
CA ILE A 258 4.81 12.05 -14.67
C ILE A 258 6.32 12.03 -14.43
N VAL A 259 7.08 12.53 -15.40
CA VAL A 259 8.53 12.66 -15.32
C VAL A 259 8.97 14.12 -15.23
N LYS A 260 9.98 14.40 -14.38
CA LYS A 260 10.68 15.69 -14.30
C LYS A 260 12.16 15.48 -13.95
N GLY A 261 13.04 15.64 -14.94
CA GLY A 261 14.49 15.55 -14.74
C GLY A 261 15.19 15.08 -16.00
N GLY A 262 16.50 15.27 -16.09
CA GLY A 262 17.27 14.92 -17.29
C GLY A 262 17.59 13.42 -17.41
N ASN A 263 17.54 12.67 -16.31
CA ASN A 263 17.99 11.27 -16.24
C ASN A 263 16.90 10.32 -15.70
N VAL A 264 15.63 10.72 -15.74
CA VAL A 264 14.50 9.91 -15.31
C VAL A 264 14.19 8.85 -16.38
N ASN A 265 13.90 7.62 -15.95
CA ASN A 265 13.48 6.55 -16.85
C ASN A 265 12.29 5.78 -16.28
N VAL A 266 11.11 5.98 -16.87
CA VAL A 266 9.88 5.31 -16.45
C VAL A 266 9.33 4.48 -17.60
N GLY A 267 9.05 3.21 -17.34
CA GLY A 267 8.44 2.30 -18.30
C GLY A 267 7.22 1.59 -17.71
N THR A 268 6.17 1.45 -18.52
CA THR A 268 4.96 0.68 -18.19
C THR A 268 4.80 -0.50 -19.16
N ILE A 269 4.35 -1.65 -18.65
CA ILE A 269 4.14 -2.88 -19.40
C ILE A 269 2.75 -3.42 -19.06
N PRO A 270 1.74 -3.13 -19.89
CA PRO A 270 0.41 -3.70 -19.74
C PRO A 270 0.32 -5.09 -20.41
N GLU A 271 -0.25 -6.06 -19.71
CA GLU A 271 -0.51 -7.41 -20.24
C GLU A 271 -1.98 -7.79 -19.98
N LEU A 272 -2.81 -7.76 -21.01
CA LEU A 272 -4.24 -8.07 -20.92
C LEU A 272 -4.53 -9.36 -21.69
N TYR A 273 -5.13 -10.33 -21.02
CA TYR A 273 -5.47 -11.63 -21.58
C TYR A 273 -6.95 -11.92 -21.40
N VAL A 274 -7.71 -11.92 -22.49
CA VAL A 274 -9.12 -12.35 -22.51
C VAL A 274 -9.16 -13.84 -22.87
N LYS A 275 -9.69 -14.66 -21.96
CA LYS A 275 -9.83 -16.13 -22.15
C LYS A 275 -11.28 -16.59 -22.24
N ASP A 276 -12.24 -15.71 -21.96
CA ASP A 276 -13.67 -15.92 -22.16
C ASP A 276 -14.23 -14.90 -23.17
N GLU A 277 -15.06 -15.35 -24.11
CA GLU A 277 -15.59 -14.50 -25.19
C GLU A 277 -16.48 -13.34 -24.70
N LYS A 278 -17.00 -13.42 -23.47
CA LYS A 278 -17.90 -12.41 -22.87
C LYS A 278 -17.19 -11.51 -21.87
N ALA A 279 -15.89 -11.67 -21.67
CA ALA A 279 -15.09 -10.81 -20.80
C ALA A 279 -14.63 -9.56 -21.54
N GLU A 280 -14.47 -8.45 -20.80
CA GLU A 280 -13.99 -7.17 -21.34
C GLU A 280 -12.86 -6.64 -20.47
N LEU A 281 -11.74 -6.28 -21.11
CA LEU A 281 -10.60 -5.64 -20.44
C LEU A 281 -10.26 -4.35 -21.17
N THR A 282 -9.96 -3.30 -20.41
CA THR A 282 -9.58 -1.98 -20.93
C THR A 282 -8.30 -1.50 -20.28
N HIS A 283 -7.57 -0.63 -20.98
CA HIS A 283 -6.32 -0.07 -20.49
C HIS A 283 -6.15 1.37 -20.99
N GLU A 284 -5.88 2.27 -20.06
CA GLU A 284 -5.54 3.67 -20.30
C GLU A 284 -4.19 3.98 -19.65
N ALA A 285 -3.24 4.50 -20.43
CA ALA A 285 -1.91 4.89 -19.93
C ALA A 285 -1.52 6.28 -20.40
N SER A 286 -0.88 7.03 -19.51
CA SER A 286 -0.28 8.32 -19.82
C SER A 286 1.08 8.46 -19.12
N ILE A 287 2.15 8.47 -19.90
CA ILE A 287 3.51 8.79 -19.44
C ILE A 287 3.88 10.13 -20.05
N GLY A 288 4.11 11.15 -19.22
CA GLY A 288 4.31 12.50 -19.71
C GLY A 288 5.22 13.36 -18.86
N ARG A 289 5.73 14.44 -19.46
CA ARG A 289 6.45 15.46 -18.70
C ARG A 289 5.50 16.22 -17.78
N MET A 290 6.03 16.74 -16.68
CA MET A 290 5.29 17.67 -15.83
C MET A 290 4.82 18.91 -16.64
N ASN A 291 3.59 19.37 -16.40
CA ASN A 291 3.03 20.52 -17.08
C ASN A 291 3.72 21.82 -16.66
N VAL A 292 4.60 22.33 -17.53
CA VAL A 292 5.39 23.54 -17.29
C VAL A 292 4.51 24.77 -17.05
N LYS A 293 3.40 24.94 -17.78
CA LYS A 293 2.50 26.09 -17.58
C LYS A 293 1.85 26.07 -16.20
N GLN A 294 1.50 24.87 -15.71
CA GLN A 294 0.95 24.71 -14.38
C GLN A 294 1.98 25.09 -13.31
N LEU A 295 3.22 24.63 -13.47
CA LEU A 295 4.34 24.99 -12.60
C LEU A 295 4.58 26.50 -12.58
N GLU A 296 4.74 27.12 -13.75
CA GLU A 296 4.95 28.56 -13.90
C GLU A 296 3.80 29.39 -13.31
N THR A 297 2.55 28.92 -13.46
CA THR A 297 1.37 29.60 -12.88
C THR A 297 1.41 29.60 -11.35
N LEU A 298 1.82 28.50 -10.74
CA LEU A 298 1.98 28.39 -9.28
C LEU A 298 3.14 29.25 -8.78
N MET A 299 4.25 29.29 -9.52
CA MET A 299 5.39 30.14 -9.21
C MET A 299 5.04 31.63 -9.33
N ALA A 300 4.28 32.02 -10.36
CA ALA A 300 3.78 33.38 -10.53
C ALA A 300 2.83 33.81 -9.41
N LYS A 301 2.19 32.86 -8.71
CA LYS A 301 1.37 33.11 -7.51
C LYS A 301 2.20 33.20 -6.22
N GLY A 302 3.53 33.14 -6.30
CA GLY A 302 4.45 33.36 -5.19
C GLY A 302 5.03 32.09 -4.56
N LEU A 303 4.76 30.91 -5.11
CA LEU A 303 5.41 29.66 -4.65
C LEU A 303 6.82 29.53 -5.25
N THR A 304 7.74 28.96 -4.48
CA THR A 304 9.00 28.44 -5.03
C THR A 304 8.72 27.27 -5.98
N GLU A 305 9.69 26.92 -6.82
CA GLU A 305 9.57 25.76 -7.73
C GLU A 305 9.26 24.47 -6.96
N ASN A 306 9.94 24.24 -5.83
CA ASN A 306 9.73 23.05 -4.99
C ASN A 306 8.33 23.02 -4.38
N GLU A 307 7.86 24.14 -3.81
CA GLU A 307 6.49 24.23 -3.26
C GLU A 307 5.43 24.02 -4.34
N ALA A 308 5.65 24.54 -5.55
CA ALA A 308 4.77 24.32 -6.68
C ALA A 308 4.75 22.85 -7.11
N ILE A 309 5.91 22.18 -7.20
CA ILE A 309 6.01 20.74 -7.48
C ILE A 309 5.26 19.94 -6.41
N GLU A 310 5.52 20.20 -5.13
CA GLU A 310 4.85 19.50 -4.03
C GLU A 310 3.33 19.67 -4.09
N LEU A 311 2.83 20.85 -4.46
CA LEU A 311 1.40 21.09 -4.62
C LEU A 311 0.80 20.32 -5.82
N ILE A 312 1.52 20.27 -6.95
CA ILE A 312 1.10 19.48 -8.13
C ILE A 312 1.06 17.99 -7.77
N VAL A 313 2.13 17.47 -7.16
CA VAL A 313 2.23 16.08 -6.72
C VAL A 313 1.11 15.75 -5.74
N LYS A 314 0.88 16.59 -4.74
CA LYS A 314 -0.21 16.42 -3.77
C LYS A 314 -1.58 16.40 -4.43
N GLY A 315 -1.81 17.20 -5.46
CA GLY A 315 -3.06 17.18 -6.23
C GLY A 315 -3.24 15.91 -7.07
N MET A 316 -2.14 15.35 -7.56
CA MET A 316 -2.15 14.14 -8.38
C MET A 316 -2.25 12.85 -7.56
N LEU A 317 -1.58 12.80 -6.40
CA LEU A 317 -1.49 11.63 -5.52
C LEU A 317 -2.51 11.67 -4.37
N LYS A 318 -3.56 12.49 -4.49
CA LYS A 318 -4.66 12.55 -3.52
C LYS A 318 -5.61 11.37 -3.66
#